data_AF-A0A8T5EYM6-F1
#
_entry.id   AF-A0A8T5EYM6-F1
#
_cell.length_a   1.000
_cell.length_b   1.000
_cell.length_c   1.000
_cell.angle_alpha   90.00
_cell.angle_beta   90.00
_cell.angle_gamma   90.00
#
_symmetry.space_group_name_H-M   'P 1'
#
loop_
_entity.id
_entity.type
_entity.pdbx_description
1 polymer ?
#
loop_
_entity_poly.entity_id
_entity_poly.type
_entity_poly.pdbx_seq_one_letter_code
_entity_poly.pdbx_strand_id
1 'polypeptide(L)'
;SALANKHIRAAFDIGHAHTWKKYFKGKPEDFNDWLLGQVKMLRENDIIGHVHITDNFGYHDEHLSPGEGDVPINEFIDQLKESGFKGRIIEETAEQDYKAMTQLWSRVNSPVYQINGDTKNWTEVQGGYFGMTQSPTFLVGSTAPDPQVWTTWSGLPLE
;
A
#
# COMPACT_ATOMS: atom_id res chain seq x y z
N SER A 1 -12.13 3.91 29.61
CA SER A 1 -11.45 5.02 30.31
C SER A 1 -10.96 6.02 29.26
N ALA A 2 -11.00 7.33 29.53
CA ALA A 2 -10.63 8.35 28.54
C ALA A 2 -9.16 8.28 28.06
N LEU A 3 -8.29 7.60 28.82
CA LEU A 3 -6.89 7.36 28.47
C LEU A 3 -6.72 6.22 27.46
N ALA A 4 -7.53 5.16 27.57
CA ALA A 4 -7.49 4.03 26.63
C ALA A 4 -7.83 4.48 25.21
N ASN A 5 -8.88 5.29 25.04
CA ASN A 5 -9.28 5.80 23.73
C ASN A 5 -8.20 6.67 23.05
N LYS A 6 -7.23 7.22 23.79
CA LYS A 6 -6.14 8.02 23.22
C LYS A 6 -4.95 7.18 22.74
N HIS A 7 -4.78 5.98 23.29
CA HIS A 7 -3.55 5.18 23.08
C HIS A 7 -3.82 3.79 22.52
N ILE A 8 -5.06 3.32 22.56
CA ILE A 8 -5.46 2.00 22.07
C ILE A 8 -6.35 2.22 20.86
N ARG A 9 -5.83 1.84 19.69
CA ARG A 9 -6.54 1.79 18.42
C ARG A 9 -6.31 0.43 17.80
N ALA A 10 -7.26 -0.02 16.98
CA ALA A 10 -7.12 -1.23 16.19
C ALA A 10 -6.32 -0.95 14.90
N ALA A 11 -5.51 -1.95 14.50
CA ALA A 11 -5.13 -2.12 13.11
C ALA A 11 -6.26 -2.90 12.43
N PHE A 12 -6.87 -2.31 11.41
CA PHE A 12 -7.98 -2.90 10.68
C PHE A 12 -7.51 -3.34 9.29
N ASP A 13 -7.74 -4.60 8.97
CA ASP A 13 -7.42 -5.18 7.67
C ASP A 13 -8.72 -5.52 6.93
N ILE A 14 -8.90 -4.93 5.76
CA ILE A 14 -10.11 -5.10 4.95
C ILE A 14 -10.18 -6.48 4.28
N GLY A 15 -9.05 -7.07 3.91
CA GLY A 15 -9.02 -8.41 3.32
C GLY A 15 -9.29 -9.48 4.38
N HIS A 16 -8.69 -9.39 5.58
CA HIS A 16 -9.03 -10.29 6.68
C HIS A 16 -10.53 -10.24 7.00
N ALA A 17 -11.11 -9.03 7.03
CA ALA A 17 -12.53 -8.86 7.25
C ALA A 17 -13.37 -9.44 6.10
N HIS A 18 -12.90 -9.35 4.86
CA HIS A 18 -13.57 -9.93 3.70
C HIS A 18 -13.66 -11.47 3.75
N THR A 19 -12.73 -12.16 4.43
CA THR A 19 -12.82 -13.63 4.64
C THR A 19 -14.07 -14.09 5.42
N TRP A 20 -14.79 -13.16 6.05
CA TRP A 20 -16.07 -13.46 6.70
C TRP A 20 -17.21 -13.74 5.72
N LYS A 21 -17.01 -13.49 4.41
CA LYS A 21 -17.99 -13.78 3.36
C LYS A 21 -18.48 -15.22 3.40
N LYS A 22 -17.58 -16.18 3.67
CA LYS A 22 -17.93 -17.61 3.82
C LYS A 22 -18.89 -17.93 4.97
N TYR A 23 -19.02 -17.04 5.96
CA TYR A 23 -19.92 -17.20 7.10
C TYR A 23 -21.14 -16.28 7.02
N PHE A 24 -21.23 -15.43 6.00
CA PHE A 24 -22.32 -14.50 5.84
C PHE A 24 -23.62 -15.24 5.54
N LYS A 25 -24.67 -14.95 6.32
CA LYS A 25 -25.97 -15.61 6.21
C LYS A 25 -26.99 -14.83 5.36
N GLY A 26 -26.64 -13.62 4.94
CA GLY A 26 -27.45 -12.79 4.04
C GLY A 26 -27.25 -13.19 2.58
N LYS A 27 -27.76 -12.35 1.66
CA LYS A 27 -27.49 -12.59 0.24
C LYS A 27 -26.04 -12.21 -0.08
N PRO A 28 -25.30 -12.99 -0.88
CA PRO A 28 -23.90 -12.71 -1.19
C PRO A 28 -23.64 -11.28 -1.69
N GLU A 29 -24.56 -10.72 -2.48
CA GLU A 29 -24.51 -9.35 -2.98
C GLU A 29 -24.57 -8.27 -1.89
N ASP A 30 -25.19 -8.57 -0.75
CA ASP A 30 -25.33 -7.62 0.38
C ASP A 30 -24.07 -7.60 1.27
N PHE A 31 -23.11 -8.51 1.05
CA PHE A 31 -21.96 -8.68 1.95
C PHE A 31 -21.06 -7.45 1.98
N ASN A 32 -20.75 -6.87 0.82
CA ASN A 32 -19.86 -5.71 0.73
C ASN A 32 -20.48 -4.50 1.44
N ASP A 33 -21.77 -4.27 1.26
CA ASP A 33 -22.51 -3.21 1.97
C ASP A 33 -22.51 -3.44 3.48
N TRP A 34 -22.72 -4.68 3.91
CA TRP A 34 -22.63 -5.05 5.32
C TRP A 34 -21.23 -4.79 5.90
N LEU A 35 -20.18 -5.20 5.19
CA LEU A 35 -18.78 -5.04 5.59
C LEU A 35 -18.42 -3.56 5.70
N LEU A 36 -18.76 -2.76 4.69
CA LEU A 36 -18.57 -1.31 4.68
C LEU A 36 -19.37 -0.63 5.81
N GLY A 37 -20.54 -1.16 6.17
CA GLY A 37 -21.29 -0.74 7.35
C GLY A 37 -20.54 -1.00 8.67
N GLN A 38 -19.86 -2.14 8.81
CA GLN A 38 -19.02 -2.43 9.98
C GLN A 38 -17.84 -1.47 10.07
N VAL A 39 -17.16 -1.21 8.95
CA VAL A 39 -16.06 -0.24 8.88
C VAL A 39 -16.54 1.14 9.34
N LYS A 40 -17.67 1.60 8.78
CA LYS A 40 -18.27 2.88 9.13
C LYS A 40 -18.50 3.01 10.64
N MET A 41 -19.08 1.98 11.26
CA MET A 41 -19.32 1.94 12.71
C MET A 41 -18.02 1.99 13.51
N LEU A 42 -17.00 1.19 13.15
CA LEU A 42 -15.71 1.18 13.84
C LEU A 42 -15.02 2.56 13.78
N ARG A 43 -15.09 3.19 12.62
CA ARG A 43 -14.54 4.52 12.36
C ARG A 43 -15.27 5.62 13.15
N GLU A 44 -16.60 5.61 13.16
CA GLU A 44 -17.40 6.59 13.92
C GLU A 44 -17.18 6.50 15.44
N ASN A 45 -16.78 5.32 15.92
CA ASN A 45 -16.37 5.09 17.30
C ASN A 45 -14.87 5.33 17.54
N ASP A 46 -14.15 5.86 16.54
CA ASP A 46 -12.74 6.21 16.62
C ASP A 46 -11.87 4.98 16.98
N ILE A 47 -12.23 3.78 16.51
CA ILE A 47 -11.52 2.53 16.86
C ILE A 47 -10.32 2.31 15.95
N ILE A 48 -10.43 2.68 14.67
CA ILE A 48 -9.40 2.40 13.65
C ILE A 48 -8.26 3.42 13.77
N GLY A 49 -7.03 2.94 13.97
CA GLY A 49 -5.81 3.77 13.99
C GLY A 49 -4.84 3.47 12.86
N HIS A 50 -4.81 2.22 12.41
CA HIS A 50 -4.02 1.75 11.27
C HIS A 50 -4.89 0.91 10.34
N VAL A 51 -4.59 0.97 9.05
CA VAL A 51 -5.34 0.26 8.02
C VAL A 51 -4.39 -0.56 7.17
N HIS A 52 -4.71 -1.83 6.99
CA HIS A 52 -4.04 -2.72 6.06
C HIS A 52 -4.96 -3.00 4.86
N ILE A 53 -4.38 -3.02 3.67
CA ILE A 53 -5.09 -3.24 2.40
C ILE A 53 -4.52 -4.49 1.75
N THR A 54 -5.39 -5.47 1.58
CA THR A 54 -5.14 -6.75 0.91
C THR A 54 -6.39 -7.14 0.13
N ASP A 55 -6.22 -7.89 -0.95
CA ASP A 55 -7.33 -8.39 -1.75
C ASP A 55 -7.43 -9.92 -1.64
N ASN A 56 -8.63 -10.47 -1.81
CA ASN A 56 -8.92 -11.90 -1.72
C ASN A 56 -10.32 -12.21 -2.28
N PHE A 57 -10.71 -13.48 -2.30
CA PHE A 57 -12.04 -13.91 -2.79
C PHE A 57 -13.07 -14.17 -1.69
N GLY A 58 -12.69 -13.92 -0.42
CA GLY A 58 -13.59 -14.03 0.75
C GLY A 58 -13.69 -15.42 1.36
N TYR A 59 -12.92 -16.40 0.87
CA TYR A 59 -12.88 -17.77 1.41
C TYR A 59 -11.63 -18.01 2.25
N HIS A 60 -10.47 -17.65 1.72
CA HIS A 60 -9.21 -17.64 2.45
C HIS A 60 -8.58 -16.25 2.37
N ASP A 61 -7.49 -16.14 3.09
CA ASP A 61 -6.69 -14.93 3.13
C ASP A 61 -5.57 -15.07 2.11
N GLU A 62 -5.88 -14.77 0.85
CA GLU A 62 -4.97 -15.02 -0.28
C GLU A 62 -3.90 -13.93 -0.47
N HIS A 63 -4.06 -12.75 0.17
CA HIS A 63 -3.12 -11.61 0.08
C HIS A 63 -2.81 -11.21 -1.37
N LEU A 64 -3.84 -11.19 -2.21
CA LEU A 64 -3.72 -10.79 -3.61
C LEU A 64 -3.41 -9.30 -3.73
N SER A 65 -2.85 -8.92 -4.88
CA SER A 65 -2.63 -7.50 -5.17
C SER A 65 -3.97 -6.78 -5.31
N PRO A 66 -4.09 -5.51 -4.86
CA PRO A 66 -5.33 -4.76 -4.95
C PRO A 66 -5.91 -4.72 -6.37
N GLY A 67 -7.01 -5.45 -6.57
CA GLY A 67 -7.76 -5.53 -7.83
C GLY A 67 -7.81 -6.88 -8.48
N GLU A 68 -7.13 -7.86 -7.92
CA GLU A 68 -7.20 -9.23 -8.39
C GLU A 68 -8.36 -10.00 -7.75
N GLY A 69 -8.83 -9.56 -6.58
CA GLY A 69 -9.97 -10.13 -5.87
C GLY A 69 -11.24 -9.28 -5.98
N ASP A 70 -12.17 -9.49 -5.05
CA ASP A 70 -13.47 -8.82 -4.99
C ASP A 70 -13.70 -8.02 -3.70
N VAL A 71 -12.62 -7.71 -2.96
CA VAL A 71 -12.67 -6.83 -1.79
C VAL A 71 -13.06 -5.41 -2.22
N PRO A 72 -14.00 -4.72 -1.54
CA PRO A 72 -14.44 -3.35 -1.88
C PRO A 72 -13.42 -2.30 -1.41
N ILE A 73 -12.20 -2.37 -1.93
CA ILE A 73 -11.05 -1.55 -1.50
C ILE A 73 -11.27 -0.07 -1.82
N ASN A 74 -11.83 0.25 -2.99
CA ASN A 74 -12.03 1.65 -3.39
C ASN A 74 -13.04 2.34 -2.50
N GLU A 75 -14.19 1.69 -2.27
CA GLU A 75 -15.26 2.17 -1.40
C GLU A 75 -14.76 2.31 0.04
N PHE A 76 -13.95 1.36 0.50
CA PHE A 76 -13.30 1.41 1.80
C PHE A 76 -12.36 2.64 1.93
N ILE A 77 -11.49 2.86 0.94
CA ILE A 77 -10.60 4.03 0.89
C ILE A 77 -11.41 5.34 0.87
N ASP A 78 -12.48 5.40 0.10
CA ASP A 78 -13.33 6.59 0.00
C ASP A 78 -14.00 6.89 1.34
N GLN A 79 -14.50 5.88 2.06
CA GLN A 79 -15.03 6.06 3.42
C GLN A 79 -13.98 6.57 4.42
N LEU A 80 -12.71 6.18 4.26
CA LEU A 80 -11.62 6.69 5.10
C LEU A 80 -11.32 8.16 4.76
N LYS A 81 -11.25 8.51 3.47
CA LYS A 81 -11.01 9.88 3.01
C LYS A 81 -12.11 10.84 3.45
N GLU A 82 -13.38 10.47 3.28
CA GLU A 82 -14.55 11.26 3.68
C GLU A 82 -14.54 11.59 5.18
N SER A 83 -14.01 10.69 6.00
CA SER A 83 -13.91 10.89 7.44
C SER A 83 -12.72 11.75 7.89
N GLY A 84 -11.82 12.10 6.97
CA GLY A 84 -10.57 12.78 7.30
C GLY A 84 -9.58 11.90 8.07
N PHE A 85 -9.59 10.58 7.81
CA PHE A 85 -8.68 9.62 8.45
C PHE A 85 -7.21 10.05 8.25
N LYS A 86 -6.43 10.07 9.34
CA LYS A 86 -5.01 10.47 9.35
C LYS A 86 -4.06 9.33 9.75
N GLY A 87 -4.59 8.13 9.94
CA GLY A 87 -3.80 6.96 10.30
C GLY A 87 -2.95 6.47 9.15
N ARG A 88 -2.05 5.52 9.43
CA ARG A 88 -1.21 4.91 8.38
C ARG A 88 -2.04 3.89 7.61
N ILE A 89 -1.89 3.91 6.29
CA ILE A 89 -2.40 2.89 5.37
C ILE A 89 -1.17 2.09 4.90
N ILE A 90 -1.24 0.77 5.06
CA ILE A 90 -0.19 -0.19 4.69
C ILE A 90 -0.82 -1.18 3.71
N GLU A 91 -0.07 -1.61 2.70
CA GLU A 91 -0.46 -2.67 1.79
C GLU A 91 0.27 -3.97 2.16
N GLU A 92 -0.45 -5.08 2.23
CA GLU A 92 0.08 -6.39 2.64
C GLU A 92 -0.18 -7.45 1.55
N THR A 93 0.45 -7.30 0.39
CA THR A 93 0.35 -8.29 -0.70
C THR A 93 1.36 -9.43 -0.52
N ALA A 94 0.98 -10.64 -0.94
CA ALA A 94 1.88 -11.80 -1.01
C ALA A 94 2.99 -11.60 -2.05
N GLU A 95 2.70 -10.84 -3.11
CA GLU A 95 3.68 -10.39 -4.10
C GLU A 95 4.19 -8.99 -3.71
N GLN A 96 5.38 -8.92 -3.11
CA GLN A 96 6.04 -7.65 -2.73
C GLN A 96 6.83 -7.03 -3.89
N ASP A 97 6.28 -7.07 -5.10
CA ASP A 97 6.89 -6.46 -6.29
C ASP A 97 6.39 -5.03 -6.51
N TYR A 98 7.03 -4.26 -7.41
CA TYR A 98 6.67 -2.87 -7.73
C TYR A 98 5.19 -2.71 -8.13
N LYS A 99 4.57 -3.79 -8.63
CA LYS A 99 3.16 -3.81 -9.04
C LYS A 99 2.21 -3.57 -7.87
N ALA A 100 2.40 -4.22 -6.73
CA ALA A 100 1.56 -4.04 -5.54
C ALA A 100 1.52 -2.56 -5.15
N MET A 101 2.70 -1.97 -4.91
CA MET A 101 2.85 -0.57 -4.58
C MET A 101 2.18 0.37 -5.60
N THR A 102 2.36 0.13 -6.90
CA THR A 102 1.71 0.96 -7.93
C THR A 102 0.19 0.81 -7.98
N GLN A 103 -0.33 -0.39 -7.68
CA GLN A 103 -1.76 -0.66 -7.62
C GLN A 103 -2.40 0.02 -6.41
N LEU A 104 -1.79 -0.06 -5.22
CA LEU A 104 -2.21 0.74 -4.07
C LEU A 104 -2.28 2.23 -4.41
N TRP A 105 -1.20 2.79 -4.96
CA TRP A 105 -1.12 4.22 -5.28
C TRP A 105 -2.22 4.68 -6.22
N SER A 106 -2.56 3.87 -7.22
CA SER A 106 -3.67 4.15 -8.14
C SER A 106 -5.02 4.27 -7.43
N ARG A 107 -5.25 3.46 -6.39
CA ARG A 107 -6.53 3.37 -5.67
C ARG A 107 -6.68 4.40 -4.57
N VAL A 108 -5.60 4.71 -3.87
CA VAL A 108 -5.62 5.78 -2.85
C VAL A 108 -5.69 7.18 -3.46
N ASN A 109 -5.71 7.33 -4.79
CA ASN A 109 -5.54 8.61 -5.50
C ASN A 109 -4.37 9.40 -4.89
N SER A 110 -3.35 8.67 -4.46
CA SER A 110 -2.13 9.26 -3.96
C SER A 110 -1.40 9.72 -5.21
N PRO A 111 -1.04 11.01 -5.36
CA PRO A 111 0.13 11.29 -6.18
C PRO A 111 1.22 10.35 -5.64
N VAL A 112 2.03 9.75 -6.50
CA VAL A 112 3.09 8.75 -6.21
C VAL A 112 4.07 9.14 -5.06
N TYR A 113 3.84 10.29 -4.43
CA TYR A 113 4.63 11.02 -3.47
C TYR A 113 3.97 11.23 -2.09
N GLN A 114 2.81 10.63 -1.80
CA GLN A 114 2.14 10.78 -0.49
C GLN A 114 2.46 9.68 0.52
N ILE A 115 3.58 8.98 0.33
CA ILE A 115 4.32 8.32 1.41
C ILE A 115 5.63 9.11 1.56
N ASN A 116 5.63 10.11 2.45
CA ASN A 116 6.74 11.05 2.75
C ASN A 116 7.02 12.21 1.78
N GLY A 117 6.05 13.12 1.60
CA GLY A 117 6.32 14.58 1.62
C GLY A 117 7.16 15.25 0.51
N ASP A 118 7.52 14.57 -0.58
CA ASP A 118 8.37 15.16 -1.63
C ASP A 118 7.66 15.12 -3.00
N THR A 119 7.25 16.26 -3.55
CA THR A 119 6.45 16.32 -4.80
C THR A 119 7.30 16.25 -6.06
N LYS A 120 7.09 15.25 -6.94
CA LYS A 120 7.55 15.25 -8.35
C LYS A 120 6.43 14.78 -9.30
N ASN A 121 6.58 14.95 -10.62
CA ASN A 121 5.47 14.78 -11.59
C ASN A 121 5.37 13.36 -12.16
N TRP A 122 4.17 12.93 -12.57
CA TRP A 122 3.87 11.57 -13.09
C TRP A 122 4.69 11.17 -14.33
N THR A 123 4.97 12.12 -15.22
CA THR A 123 5.78 11.89 -16.43
C THR A 123 7.23 11.49 -16.10
N GLU A 124 7.72 11.85 -14.92
CA GLU A 124 9.08 11.52 -14.46
C GLU A 124 9.17 10.11 -13.84
N VAL A 125 8.04 9.55 -13.38
CA VAL A 125 7.96 8.21 -12.75
C VAL A 125 7.87 7.11 -13.81
N GLN A 126 7.03 7.30 -14.82
CA GLN A 126 6.83 6.33 -15.91
C GLN A 126 8.08 6.19 -16.80
N GLY A 127 8.86 7.27 -16.97
CA GLY A 127 10.16 7.24 -17.65
C GLY A 127 11.36 6.97 -16.73
N GLY A 128 11.12 6.78 -15.43
CA GLY A 128 12.14 6.63 -14.40
C GLY A 128 12.30 5.20 -13.90
N TYR A 129 13.20 5.04 -12.92
CA TYR A 129 13.68 3.79 -12.31
C TYR A 129 12.61 2.73 -11.99
N PHE A 130 11.36 3.13 -11.74
CA PHE A 130 10.24 2.23 -11.43
C PHE A 130 9.58 1.56 -12.66
N GLY A 131 9.89 2.00 -13.89
CA GLY A 131 9.38 1.41 -15.12
C GLY A 131 10.30 0.35 -15.74
N MET A 132 11.47 0.10 -15.17
CA MET A 132 12.46 -0.84 -15.71
C MET A 132 12.60 -2.04 -14.77
N THR A 133 12.27 -3.24 -15.25
CA THR A 133 12.43 -4.51 -14.51
C THR A 133 13.89 -4.99 -14.41
N GLN A 134 14.86 -4.18 -14.87
CA GLN A 134 16.29 -4.42 -14.72
C GLN A 134 17.03 -3.11 -14.48
N SER A 135 17.96 -3.09 -13.52
CA SER A 135 18.96 -2.03 -13.42
C SER A 135 19.80 -2.03 -14.71
N PRO A 136 20.08 -0.86 -15.32
CA PRO A 136 20.96 -0.80 -16.48
C PRO A 136 22.34 -1.37 -16.11
N THR A 137 22.77 -2.42 -16.80
CA THR A 137 24.06 -3.08 -16.53
C THR A 137 25.27 -2.20 -16.89
N PHE A 138 25.05 -1.07 -17.55
CA PHE A 138 26.07 -0.08 -17.88
C PHE A 138 25.47 1.33 -17.92
N LEU A 139 26.17 2.26 -17.26
CA LEU A 139 25.95 3.71 -17.38
C LEU A 139 26.87 4.22 -18.50
N VAL A 140 26.32 4.93 -19.49
CA VAL A 140 27.11 5.57 -20.55
C VAL A 140 26.83 7.07 -20.59
N GLY A 141 27.88 7.87 -20.80
CA GLY A 141 27.80 9.35 -20.84
C GLY A 141 28.24 10.03 -19.56
N SER A 142 27.86 11.30 -19.37
CA SER A 142 28.27 12.15 -18.24
C SER A 142 27.79 11.69 -16.85
N THR A 143 26.94 10.66 -16.82
CA THR A 143 26.45 9.99 -15.61
C THR A 143 27.25 8.72 -15.28
N ALA A 144 28.16 8.30 -16.17
CA ALA A 144 29.12 7.26 -15.86
C ALA A 144 30.12 7.82 -14.82
N PRO A 145 30.38 7.10 -13.72
CA PRO A 145 31.40 7.52 -12.77
C PRO A 145 32.75 7.69 -13.48
N ASP A 146 33.44 8.80 -13.21
CA ASP A 146 34.75 9.06 -13.78
C ASP A 146 35.70 7.92 -13.38
N PRO A 147 36.28 7.17 -14.35
CA PRO A 147 37.18 6.06 -14.06
C PRO A 147 38.44 6.49 -13.30
N GLN A 148 38.76 7.79 -13.24
CA GLN A 148 39.86 8.32 -12.42
C GLN A 148 39.50 8.54 -10.94
N VAL A 149 38.20 8.61 -10.61
CA VAL A 149 37.72 8.85 -9.24
C VAL A 149 37.51 7.54 -8.47
N TRP A 150 37.37 6.41 -9.18
CA TRP A 150 37.25 5.08 -8.58
C TRP A 150 38.59 4.33 -8.64
N THR A 151 39.52 4.74 -7.80
CA THR A 151 40.67 3.89 -7.46
C THR A 151 40.24 2.85 -6.43
N THR A 152 40.35 1.56 -6.76
CA THR A 152 40.19 0.49 -5.79
C THR A 152 41.34 0.53 -4.77
N TRP A 153 41.07 0.16 -3.52
CA TRP A 153 42.05 0.10 -2.41
C TRP A 153 43.22 -0.88 -2.65
N SER A 154 43.29 -1.53 -3.80
CA SER A 154 44.40 -2.41 -4.24
C SER A 154 45.63 -1.65 -4.74
N GLY A 155 45.60 -0.31 -4.82
CA GLY A 155 46.69 0.52 -5.34
C GLY A 155 47.62 1.15 -4.30
N LEU A 156 47.40 0.93 -3.00
CA LEU A 156 48.32 1.41 -1.97
C LEU A 156 49.50 0.45 -1.83
N PRO A 157 50.76 0.91 -1.95
CA PRO A 157 51.90 0.08 -1.61
C PRO A 157 51.84 -0.26 -0.11
N LEU A 158 52.07 -1.53 0.23
CA LEU A 158 52.31 -1.95 1.60
C LEU A 158 53.76 -1.63 1.96
N GLU A 159 54.04 -0.38 2.33
CA GLU A 159 55.15 0.03 3.23
C GLU A 159 54.76 1.29 4.01
#